data_AF-A0AAN6SCR9-F1
#
_entry.id   AF-A0AAN6SCR9-F1
#
_cell.length_a   1.000
_cell.length_b   1.000
_cell.length_c   1.000
_cell.angle_alpha   90.00
_cell.angle_beta   90.00
_cell.angle_gamma   90.00
#
_symmetry.space_group_name_H-M   'P 1'
#
loop_
_entity.id
_entity.type
_entity.pdbx_description
1 polymer ?
#
loop_
_entity_poly.entity_id
_entity_poly.type
_entity_poly.pdbx_seq_one_letter_code
_entity_poly.pdbx_strand_id
1 'polypeptide(L)'
;MSDIAYKLEAVPATRIAADDIDKTFRSSTIDLISDALGGKVLGFSDEWFAEAANLLTPTAPIRQPGKMVYTGAWYDGWETRRHNPAEFDWVVIRLGVASGTVEGVEIDTAFFNGNHAPAISVEGCFSQNDDEVLSWKGERGGWETVLGIQECGPSQRFGWKLQNPTQKQYTHVRLNMYPDGGIARFRLFGHAVPVFPDDTEAILDLAAAQNGGVAISCSDQHFGTKDNLILPGRGKDMGDGWETARSRTKGHVDWTIIRLGAPSYIQNFIVDTAHFRGNYPQQVKLQAIEWKDEDEGEPGEDAEGWTEVVQPIKCGPDHEHPVESLVKDKPFTHVKLIIVPDGGVKRLRVFAKRAV
;
A
#
# COMPACT_ATOMS: atom_id res chain seq x y z
N MET A 1 -30.63 -8.91 -6.41
CA MET A 1 -29.72 -8.12 -7.28
C MET A 1 -30.18 -8.01 -8.75
N SER A 2 -31.38 -8.45 -9.14
CA SER A 2 -31.80 -8.50 -10.56
C SER A 2 -32.20 -7.17 -11.21
N ASP A 3 -32.30 -6.07 -10.45
CA ASP A 3 -32.88 -4.79 -10.94
C ASP A 3 -31.93 -3.57 -10.81
N ILE A 4 -30.60 -3.77 -10.78
CA ILE A 4 -29.64 -2.65 -10.82
C ILE A 4 -29.52 -2.18 -12.29
N ALA A 5 -29.91 -0.94 -12.61
CA ALA A 5 -29.90 -0.46 -14.00
C ALA A 5 -28.48 -0.09 -14.48
N TYR A 6 -27.59 0.30 -13.57
CA TYR A 6 -26.16 0.49 -13.84
C TYR A 6 -25.46 -0.86 -14.01
N LYS A 7 -25.38 -1.31 -15.26
CA LYS A 7 -24.78 -2.58 -15.64
C LYS A 7 -23.26 -2.48 -15.67
N LEU A 8 -22.61 -3.44 -15.02
CA LEU A 8 -21.17 -3.62 -15.03
C LEU A 8 -20.78 -4.87 -15.79
N GLU A 9 -19.57 -4.87 -16.33
CA GLU A 9 -19.00 -6.06 -16.93
C GLU A 9 -18.72 -7.11 -15.85
N ALA A 10 -18.92 -8.38 -16.18
CA ALA A 10 -18.57 -9.48 -15.28
C ALA A 10 -17.05 -9.70 -15.32
N VAL A 11 -16.34 -9.15 -14.34
CA VAL A 11 -14.91 -9.38 -14.16
C VAL A 11 -14.72 -10.61 -13.25
N PRO A 12 -14.10 -11.70 -13.72
CA PRO A 12 -13.89 -12.88 -12.90
C PRO A 12 -12.96 -12.60 -11.72
N ALA A 13 -13.44 -12.84 -10.51
CA ALA A 13 -12.68 -12.70 -9.27
C ALA A 13 -13.00 -13.84 -8.30
N THR A 14 -12.01 -14.23 -7.51
CA THR A 14 -12.12 -15.27 -6.50
C THR A 14 -12.16 -14.65 -5.12
N ARG A 15 -13.13 -15.09 -4.32
CA ARG A 15 -13.27 -14.67 -2.93
C ARG A 15 -12.12 -15.23 -2.08
N ILE A 16 -11.49 -14.38 -1.27
CA ILE A 16 -10.44 -14.75 -0.32
C ILE A 16 -11.04 -14.78 1.09
N ALA A 17 -10.69 -15.79 1.88
CA ALA A 17 -11.07 -15.86 3.28
C ALA A 17 -10.43 -14.70 4.06
N ALA A 18 -11.14 -14.14 5.06
CA ALA A 18 -10.69 -12.95 5.76
C ALA A 18 -9.26 -13.07 6.35
N ASP A 19 -8.94 -14.25 6.90
CA ASP A 19 -7.63 -14.52 7.51
C ASP A 19 -6.50 -14.73 6.49
N ASP A 20 -6.85 -14.97 5.22
CA ASP A 20 -5.90 -15.18 4.12
C ASP A 20 -5.65 -13.92 3.28
N ILE A 21 -6.40 -12.84 3.49
CA ILE A 21 -6.29 -11.60 2.68
C ILE A 21 -4.86 -11.06 2.72
N ASP A 22 -4.32 -10.86 3.92
CA ASP A 22 -3.00 -10.24 4.09
C ASP A 22 -1.88 -11.10 3.51
N LYS A 23 -1.96 -12.42 3.72
CA LYS A 23 -1.04 -13.41 3.12
C LYS A 23 -1.12 -13.41 1.59
N THR A 24 -2.30 -13.18 1.03
CA THR A 24 -2.53 -13.22 -0.42
C THR A 24 -1.95 -12.01 -1.14
N PHE A 25 -2.00 -10.83 -0.53
CA PHE A 25 -1.68 -9.57 -1.22
C PHE A 25 -0.41 -8.87 -0.73
N ARG A 26 -0.11 -8.86 0.58
CA ARG A 26 0.92 -7.96 1.16
C ARG A 26 2.37 -8.39 0.95
N SER A 27 2.62 -9.53 0.32
CA SER A 27 3.97 -10.01 -0.02
C SER A 27 4.42 -9.58 -1.42
N SER A 28 3.47 -9.33 -2.32
CA SER A 28 3.76 -9.06 -3.74
C SER A 28 3.18 -7.75 -4.25
N THR A 29 2.27 -7.12 -3.51
CA THR A 29 1.57 -5.90 -3.95
C THR A 29 1.60 -4.81 -2.88
N ILE A 30 1.27 -3.58 -3.29
CA ILE A 30 1.03 -2.44 -2.40
C ILE A 30 -0.44 -2.03 -2.41
N ASP A 31 -0.90 -1.34 -1.37
CA ASP A 31 -2.19 -0.66 -1.38
C ASP A 31 -2.08 0.68 -2.11
N LEU A 32 -2.52 0.70 -3.38
CA LEU A 32 -2.34 1.82 -4.31
C LEU A 32 -3.10 3.08 -3.89
N ILE A 33 -4.09 2.96 -3.01
CA ILE A 33 -4.94 4.07 -2.55
C ILE A 33 -4.68 4.49 -1.11
N SER A 34 -3.74 3.84 -0.41
CA SER A 34 -3.37 4.18 0.96
C SER A 34 -3.00 5.66 1.09
N ASP A 35 -3.53 6.34 2.10
CA ASP A 35 -3.19 7.74 2.36
C ASP A 35 -1.69 7.93 2.66
N ALA A 36 -1.05 6.93 3.26
CA ALA A 36 0.37 6.93 3.61
C ALA A 36 1.27 6.77 2.38
N LEU A 37 0.73 6.23 1.28
CA LEU A 37 1.37 6.24 -0.04
C LEU A 37 1.11 7.56 -0.79
N GLY A 38 0.10 8.33 -0.37
CA GLY A 38 -0.35 9.57 -1.01
C GLY A 38 -1.69 9.47 -1.72
N GLY A 39 -2.43 8.37 -1.54
CA GLY A 39 -3.78 8.22 -2.07
C GLY A 39 -4.73 9.27 -1.48
N LYS A 40 -5.69 9.73 -2.29
CA LYS A 40 -6.53 10.87 -1.92
C LYS A 40 -7.95 10.75 -2.46
N VAL A 41 -8.94 10.99 -1.60
CA VAL A 41 -10.33 11.19 -2.03
C VAL A 41 -10.42 12.52 -2.78
N LEU A 42 -10.91 12.47 -4.02
CA LEU A 42 -11.12 13.65 -4.86
C LEU A 42 -12.58 14.15 -4.82
N GLY A 43 -13.53 13.23 -4.68
CA GLY A 43 -14.94 13.55 -4.65
C GLY A 43 -15.78 12.37 -4.19
N PHE A 44 -17.00 12.68 -3.76
CA PHE A 44 -17.94 11.72 -3.22
C PHE A 44 -19.37 12.21 -3.45
N SER A 45 -20.29 11.27 -3.33
CA SER A 45 -21.74 11.51 -3.36
C SER A 45 -22.27 12.10 -2.05
N ASP A 46 -21.90 11.51 -0.91
CA ASP A 46 -22.31 11.93 0.43
C ASP A 46 -21.26 11.47 1.48
N GLU A 47 -21.20 12.16 2.62
CA GLU A 47 -20.33 11.83 3.78
C GLU A 47 -21.01 12.20 5.11
N TRP A 48 -22.34 12.07 5.18
CA TRP A 48 -23.10 12.67 6.26
C TRP A 48 -22.73 12.17 7.67
N PHE A 49 -22.54 10.86 7.83
CA PHE A 49 -22.23 10.30 9.15
C PHE A 49 -20.73 10.14 9.38
N ALA A 50 -19.95 9.83 8.34
CA ALA A 50 -18.50 9.70 8.45
C ALA A 50 -17.78 9.96 7.11
N GLU A 51 -16.61 10.57 7.18
CA GLU A 51 -15.81 11.02 6.03
C GLU A 51 -15.22 9.85 5.23
N ALA A 52 -15.26 9.93 3.89
CA ALA A 52 -14.73 8.92 2.98
C ALA A 52 -13.21 8.82 3.02
N ALA A 53 -12.51 9.87 3.47
CA ALA A 53 -11.07 9.83 3.69
C ALA A 53 -10.64 8.69 4.63
N ASN A 54 -11.50 8.29 5.58
CA ASN A 54 -11.23 7.18 6.50
C ASN A 54 -11.05 5.82 5.79
N LEU A 55 -11.57 5.67 4.57
CA LEU A 55 -11.41 4.43 3.79
C LEU A 55 -9.94 4.12 3.51
N LEU A 56 -9.12 5.16 3.37
CA LEU A 56 -7.73 5.09 2.93
C LEU A 56 -6.75 4.93 4.11
N THR A 57 -7.20 5.21 5.33
CA THR A 57 -6.38 5.15 6.56
C THR A 57 -5.70 3.79 6.69
N PRO A 58 -4.37 3.65 6.91
CA PRO A 58 -3.67 2.37 6.79
C PRO A 58 -3.93 1.44 7.97
N THR A 59 -4.22 2.02 9.14
CA THR A 59 -4.49 1.26 10.37
C THR A 59 -5.85 0.58 10.29
N ALA A 60 -5.98 -0.52 11.04
CA ALA A 60 -7.27 -1.17 11.25
C ALA A 60 -8.31 -0.18 11.80
N PRO A 61 -9.59 -0.33 11.45
CA PRO A 61 -10.67 0.45 12.03
C PRO A 61 -10.68 0.36 13.56
N ILE A 62 -11.02 1.45 14.22
CA ILE A 62 -11.27 1.48 15.67
C ILE A 62 -12.71 1.81 15.99
N ARG A 63 -13.18 1.37 17.16
CA ARG A 63 -14.50 1.72 17.70
C ARG A 63 -14.35 2.53 18.97
N GLN A 64 -15.15 3.60 19.11
CA GLN A 64 -15.23 4.40 20.34
C GLN A 64 -16.68 4.41 20.85
N PRO A 65 -17.12 3.39 21.60
CA PRO A 65 -18.49 3.30 22.11
C PRO A 65 -18.89 4.57 22.90
N GLY A 66 -20.06 5.12 22.60
CA GLY A 66 -20.60 6.31 23.26
C GLY A 66 -20.07 7.64 22.73
N LYS A 67 -19.08 7.64 21.82
CA LYS A 67 -18.66 8.86 21.14
C LYS A 67 -19.69 9.26 20.09
N MET A 68 -20.22 10.46 20.23
CA MET A 68 -21.17 11.08 19.29
C MET A 68 -20.49 12.24 18.56
N VAL A 69 -20.78 12.39 17.28
CA VAL A 69 -20.54 13.59 16.47
C VAL A 69 -21.87 14.29 16.19
N TYR A 70 -21.80 15.46 15.56
CA TYR A 70 -23.00 16.26 15.26
C TYR A 70 -24.07 15.50 14.47
N THR A 71 -23.66 14.57 13.60
CA THR A 71 -24.55 13.81 12.72
C THR A 71 -24.95 12.44 13.26
N GLY A 72 -24.39 11.96 14.39
CA GLY A 72 -24.72 10.64 14.92
C GLY A 72 -23.62 10.02 15.78
N ALA A 73 -23.58 8.69 15.86
CA ALA A 73 -22.46 7.98 16.47
C ALA A 73 -21.20 8.16 15.61
N TRP A 74 -20.04 8.34 16.24
CA TRP A 74 -18.79 8.43 15.50
C TRP A 74 -18.38 7.05 14.96
N TYR A 75 -18.02 7.01 13.68
CA TYR A 75 -17.48 5.83 13.00
C TYR A 75 -16.10 6.11 12.41
N ASP A 76 -15.23 5.10 12.47
CA ASP A 76 -13.94 5.08 11.76
C ASP A 76 -14.14 4.43 10.38
N GLY A 77 -14.72 5.18 9.46
CA GLY A 77 -15.10 4.73 8.13
C GLY A 77 -15.80 5.82 7.33
N TRP A 78 -16.35 5.43 6.19
CA TRP A 78 -17.26 6.23 5.38
C TRP A 78 -18.69 5.78 5.67
N GLU A 79 -19.61 6.71 5.91
CA GLU A 79 -21.03 6.39 6.07
C GLU A 79 -21.93 7.52 5.51
N THR A 80 -22.87 7.12 4.66
CA THR A 80 -23.76 8.02 3.93
C THR A 80 -25.17 8.09 4.51
N ARG A 81 -25.96 9.09 4.09
CA ARG A 81 -27.38 9.20 4.44
C ARG A 81 -28.17 7.99 3.95
N ARG A 82 -29.15 7.62 4.77
CA ARG A 82 -30.12 6.58 4.43
C ARG A 82 -31.04 6.99 3.29
N HIS A 83 -31.53 5.97 2.58
CA HIS A 83 -32.56 6.09 1.56
C HIS A 83 -32.08 6.88 0.34
N ASN A 84 -30.86 6.57 -0.11
CA ASN A 84 -30.32 7.14 -1.33
C ASN A 84 -31.31 6.88 -2.50
N PRO A 85 -31.82 7.93 -3.16
CA PRO A 85 -32.72 7.75 -4.30
C PRO A 85 -31.99 7.34 -5.58
N ALA A 86 -30.66 7.50 -5.62
CA ALA A 86 -29.81 7.00 -6.69
C ALA A 86 -29.51 5.50 -6.47
N GLU A 87 -28.92 4.86 -7.48
CA GLU A 87 -28.63 3.43 -7.41
C GLU A 87 -27.51 3.07 -6.42
N PHE A 88 -26.55 3.99 -6.24
CA PHE A 88 -25.42 3.82 -5.35
C PHE A 88 -24.86 5.18 -4.91
N ASP A 89 -24.26 5.17 -3.72
CA ASP A 89 -23.28 6.16 -3.31
C ASP A 89 -21.91 5.80 -3.87
N TRP A 90 -21.11 6.80 -4.19
CA TRP A 90 -19.77 6.63 -4.72
C TRP A 90 -18.74 7.54 -4.05
N VAL A 91 -17.48 7.11 -4.12
CA VAL A 91 -16.27 7.88 -3.81
C VAL A 91 -15.23 7.69 -4.92
N VAL A 92 -14.65 8.79 -5.40
CA VAL A 92 -13.56 8.83 -6.38
C VAL A 92 -12.25 9.08 -5.65
N ILE A 93 -11.25 8.24 -5.92
CA ILE A 93 -9.96 8.24 -5.27
C ILE A 93 -8.85 8.31 -6.31
N ARG A 94 -7.89 9.24 -6.13
CA ARG A 94 -6.61 9.27 -6.85
C ARG A 94 -5.65 8.28 -6.21
N LEU A 95 -4.98 7.45 -7.00
CA LEU A 95 -3.92 6.57 -6.50
C LEU A 95 -2.75 7.40 -5.93
N GLY A 96 -2.04 6.86 -4.93
CA GLY A 96 -0.82 7.47 -4.36
C GLY A 96 0.43 7.35 -5.24
N VAL A 97 0.28 6.70 -6.39
CA VAL A 97 1.32 6.51 -7.41
C VAL A 97 0.90 7.16 -8.73
N ALA A 98 1.86 7.35 -9.65
CA ALA A 98 1.57 7.93 -10.97
C ALA A 98 0.46 7.16 -11.69
N SER A 99 0.62 5.83 -11.77
CA SER A 99 -0.41 4.87 -12.18
C SER A 99 -0.11 3.48 -11.61
N GLY A 100 -1.06 2.55 -11.69
CA GLY A 100 -0.87 1.17 -11.24
C GLY A 100 -1.80 0.17 -11.90
N THR A 101 -1.41 -1.11 -11.88
CA THR A 101 -2.26 -2.25 -12.25
C THR A 101 -2.84 -2.89 -10.99
N VAL A 102 -4.03 -3.50 -11.08
CA VAL A 102 -4.77 -4.04 -9.94
C VAL A 102 -4.75 -5.57 -9.96
N GLU A 103 -4.46 -6.17 -8.82
CA GLU A 103 -4.51 -7.63 -8.59
C GLU A 103 -5.70 -8.02 -7.68
N GLY A 104 -6.14 -7.13 -6.79
CA GLY A 104 -7.25 -7.41 -5.91
C GLY A 104 -7.80 -6.21 -5.16
N VAL A 105 -8.88 -6.47 -4.44
CA VAL A 105 -9.63 -5.48 -3.65
C VAL A 105 -9.91 -6.06 -2.28
N GLU A 106 -9.79 -5.23 -1.25
CA GLU A 106 -10.37 -5.49 0.06
C GLU A 106 -11.36 -4.40 0.47
N ILE A 107 -12.50 -4.81 1.02
CA ILE A 107 -13.49 -3.96 1.68
C ILE A 107 -13.64 -4.44 3.12
N ASP A 108 -13.45 -3.55 4.09
CA ASP A 108 -13.72 -3.85 5.50
C ASP A 108 -14.97 -3.10 5.93
N THR A 109 -15.95 -3.81 6.50
CA THR A 109 -17.20 -3.24 7.03
C THR A 109 -17.19 -3.20 8.56
N ALA A 110 -16.02 -3.34 9.20
CA ALA A 110 -15.85 -3.36 10.66
C ALA A 110 -16.73 -2.34 11.37
N PHE A 111 -17.43 -2.82 12.41
CA PHE A 111 -18.33 -2.05 13.28
C PHE A 111 -19.65 -1.57 12.64
N PHE A 112 -19.78 -1.60 11.32
CA PHE A 112 -21.07 -1.42 10.65
C PHE A 112 -21.85 -2.73 10.71
N ASN A 113 -22.83 -2.81 11.62
CA ASN A 113 -23.61 -4.01 11.88
C ASN A 113 -25.10 -3.69 11.78
N GLY A 114 -25.68 -4.02 10.62
CA GLY A 114 -27.04 -3.62 10.22
C GLY A 114 -27.10 -2.38 9.32
N ASN A 115 -26.06 -1.54 9.30
CA ASN A 115 -25.90 -0.37 8.42
C ASN A 115 -24.65 -0.46 7.51
N HIS A 116 -24.11 -1.67 7.30
CA HIS A 116 -23.01 -1.90 6.36
C HIS A 116 -23.48 -1.69 4.92
N ALA A 117 -22.54 -1.41 4.01
CA ALA A 117 -22.77 -1.52 2.58
C ALA A 117 -23.38 -2.89 2.24
N PRO A 118 -24.58 -2.98 1.66
CA PRO A 118 -25.17 -4.26 1.25
C PRO A 118 -24.38 -4.91 0.11
N ALA A 119 -23.92 -4.11 -0.84
CA ALA A 119 -23.08 -4.55 -1.94
C ALA A 119 -22.19 -3.41 -2.43
N ILE A 120 -21.11 -3.77 -3.12
CA ILE A 120 -20.14 -2.84 -3.67
C ILE A 120 -19.74 -3.22 -5.09
N SER A 121 -19.15 -2.28 -5.82
CA SER A 121 -18.35 -2.54 -7.02
C SER A 121 -17.17 -1.58 -7.07
N VAL A 122 -16.16 -1.91 -7.89
CA VAL A 122 -14.99 -1.06 -8.09
C VAL A 122 -14.76 -0.83 -9.58
N GLU A 123 -14.54 0.42 -9.96
CA GLU A 123 -14.21 0.84 -11.31
C GLU A 123 -12.90 1.64 -11.33
N GLY A 124 -12.17 1.62 -12.45
CA GLY A 124 -10.91 2.33 -12.62
C GLY A 124 -10.88 3.14 -13.91
N CYS A 125 -10.09 4.21 -13.95
CA CYS A 125 -9.78 4.92 -15.18
C CYS A 125 -8.34 5.46 -15.21
N PHE A 126 -7.85 5.72 -16.41
CA PHE A 126 -6.59 6.43 -16.64
C PHE A 126 -6.89 7.84 -17.16
N SER A 127 -6.52 8.86 -16.39
CA SER A 127 -6.64 10.26 -16.79
C SER A 127 -5.56 11.10 -16.11
N GLN A 128 -5.13 12.15 -16.79
CA GLN A 128 -4.24 13.18 -16.26
C GLN A 128 -5.03 14.41 -15.76
N ASN A 129 -6.36 14.40 -15.87
CA ASN A 129 -7.23 15.51 -15.53
C ASN A 129 -8.27 15.09 -14.48
N ASP A 130 -8.01 15.47 -13.23
CA ASP A 130 -8.88 15.18 -12.09
C ASP A 130 -10.27 15.82 -12.24
N ASP A 131 -10.37 17.03 -12.82
CA ASP A 131 -11.64 17.75 -13.01
C ASP A 131 -12.55 17.03 -14.01
N GLU A 132 -11.96 16.44 -15.06
CA GLU A 132 -12.68 15.61 -16.02
C GLU A 132 -13.28 14.37 -15.34
N VAL A 133 -12.48 13.65 -14.54
CA VAL A 133 -12.94 12.45 -13.83
C VAL A 133 -14.07 12.79 -12.85
N LEU A 134 -13.93 13.90 -12.11
CA LEU A 134 -14.96 14.38 -11.17
C LEU A 134 -16.25 14.83 -11.87
N SER A 135 -16.17 15.29 -13.11
CA SER A 135 -17.34 15.70 -13.88
C SER A 135 -18.33 14.54 -14.14
N TRP A 136 -17.84 13.29 -14.15
CA TRP A 136 -18.65 12.09 -14.39
C TRP A 136 -19.56 11.74 -13.21
N LYS A 137 -19.23 12.19 -11.99
CA LYS A 137 -20.02 11.92 -10.78
C LYS A 137 -20.39 10.43 -10.65
N GLY A 138 -21.69 10.10 -10.60
CA GLY A 138 -22.22 8.73 -10.54
C GLY A 138 -22.54 8.12 -11.92
N GLU A 139 -22.14 8.76 -13.02
CA GLU A 139 -22.38 8.26 -14.38
C GLU A 139 -21.21 7.40 -14.89
N ARG A 140 -21.35 6.78 -16.07
CA ARG A 140 -20.34 5.84 -16.60
C ARG A 140 -19.04 6.54 -17.01
N GLY A 141 -19.10 7.71 -17.65
CA GLY A 141 -17.90 8.44 -18.09
C GLY A 141 -16.87 7.54 -18.79
N GLY A 142 -15.60 7.66 -18.41
CA GLY A 142 -14.50 6.79 -18.81
C GLY A 142 -14.17 5.66 -17.82
N TRP A 143 -15.10 5.29 -16.94
CA TRP A 143 -14.89 4.22 -15.96
C TRP A 143 -14.93 2.83 -16.62
N GLU A 144 -13.97 2.00 -16.25
CA GLU A 144 -13.90 0.59 -16.60
C GLU A 144 -14.09 -0.28 -15.35
N THR A 145 -14.77 -1.41 -15.48
CA THR A 145 -15.00 -2.30 -14.34
C THR A 145 -13.71 -2.99 -13.91
N VAL A 146 -13.34 -2.83 -12.64
CA VAL A 146 -12.22 -3.54 -11.99
C VAL A 146 -12.75 -4.73 -11.19
N LEU A 147 -13.83 -4.52 -10.44
CA LEU A 147 -14.57 -5.55 -9.72
C LEU A 147 -16.06 -5.32 -9.95
N GLY A 148 -16.75 -6.33 -10.48
CA GLY A 148 -18.21 -6.31 -10.62
C GLY A 148 -18.92 -6.23 -9.27
N ILE A 149 -20.26 -6.21 -9.29
CA ILE A 149 -21.04 -6.12 -8.05
C ILE A 149 -20.80 -7.34 -7.16
N GLN A 150 -20.50 -7.10 -5.89
CA GLN A 150 -20.27 -8.12 -4.87
C GLN A 150 -21.07 -7.81 -3.61
N GLU A 151 -21.68 -8.84 -3.02
CA GLU A 151 -22.36 -8.72 -1.72
C GLU A 151 -21.36 -8.55 -0.58
N CYS A 152 -21.75 -7.70 0.36
CA CYS A 152 -21.07 -7.48 1.63
C CYS A 152 -21.98 -7.93 2.77
N GLY A 153 -21.40 -8.06 3.96
CA GLY A 153 -22.05 -8.49 5.18
C GLY A 153 -21.58 -7.64 6.36
N PRO A 154 -22.21 -7.80 7.54
CA PRO A 154 -21.96 -6.92 8.67
C PRO A 154 -20.60 -7.18 9.33
N SER A 155 -19.84 -6.10 9.58
CA SER A 155 -18.64 -6.10 10.43
C SER A 155 -17.63 -7.21 10.10
N GLN A 156 -17.26 -7.32 8.84
CA GLN A 156 -16.32 -8.32 8.33
C GLN A 156 -15.40 -7.74 7.24
N ARG A 157 -14.24 -8.36 7.06
CA ARG A 157 -13.31 -8.12 5.93
C ARG A 157 -13.68 -8.94 4.69
N PHE A 158 -13.63 -8.29 3.54
CA PHE A 158 -14.04 -8.82 2.25
C PHE A 158 -12.91 -8.71 1.23
N GLY A 159 -12.25 -9.82 0.88
CA GLY A 159 -11.17 -9.83 -0.11
C GLY A 159 -11.58 -10.51 -1.42
N TRP A 160 -11.22 -9.91 -2.55
CA TRP A 160 -11.39 -10.49 -3.89
C TRP A 160 -10.08 -10.39 -4.67
N LYS A 161 -9.57 -11.54 -5.13
CA LYS A 161 -8.44 -11.61 -6.06
C LYS A 161 -8.97 -11.70 -7.48
N LEU A 162 -8.53 -10.82 -8.36
CA LEU A 162 -8.90 -10.91 -9.78
C LEU A 162 -8.28 -12.18 -10.37
N GLN A 163 -9.06 -12.96 -11.13
CA GLN A 163 -8.52 -14.15 -11.80
C GLN A 163 -7.45 -13.75 -12.83
N ASN A 164 -7.65 -12.61 -13.47
CA ASN A 164 -6.69 -11.98 -14.35
C ASN A 164 -6.38 -10.58 -13.79
N PRO A 165 -5.18 -10.35 -13.23
CA PRO A 165 -4.74 -9.02 -12.86
C PRO A 165 -4.82 -8.07 -14.05
N THR A 166 -5.15 -6.80 -13.79
CA THR A 166 -5.38 -5.84 -14.86
C THR A 166 -4.06 -5.55 -15.60
N GLN A 167 -4.11 -5.55 -16.94
CA GLN A 167 -2.98 -5.13 -17.75
C GLN A 167 -3.00 -3.63 -18.03
N LYS A 168 -4.20 -3.04 -17.97
CA LYS A 168 -4.38 -1.60 -18.05
C LYS A 168 -3.95 -0.94 -16.75
N GLN A 169 -3.36 0.24 -16.90
CA GLN A 169 -2.97 1.10 -15.82
C GLN A 169 -4.15 2.00 -15.43
N TYR A 170 -4.28 2.26 -14.14
CA TYR A 170 -5.23 3.21 -13.61
C TYR A 170 -4.53 4.31 -12.85
N THR A 171 -5.18 5.47 -12.80
CA THR A 171 -4.75 6.67 -12.06
C THR A 171 -5.78 7.01 -10.98
N HIS A 172 -7.02 6.59 -11.20
CA HIS A 172 -8.16 6.81 -10.34
C HIS A 172 -8.94 5.52 -10.18
N VAL A 173 -9.62 5.39 -9.05
CA VAL A 173 -10.57 4.34 -8.78
C VAL A 173 -11.86 4.95 -8.22
N ARG A 174 -13.01 4.34 -8.53
CA ARG A 174 -14.30 4.65 -7.92
C ARG A 174 -14.83 3.43 -7.20
N LEU A 175 -15.14 3.60 -5.93
CA LEU A 175 -15.90 2.63 -5.15
C LEU A 175 -17.37 3.04 -5.19
N ASN A 176 -18.24 2.10 -5.58
CA ASN A 176 -19.69 2.27 -5.57
C ASN A 176 -20.28 1.39 -4.45
N MET A 177 -21.20 1.92 -3.66
CA MET A 177 -21.90 1.28 -2.55
C MET A 177 -23.41 1.29 -2.81
N TYR A 178 -24.04 0.11 -2.83
CA TYR A 178 -25.42 -0.06 -3.31
C TYR A 178 -26.43 -0.34 -2.18
N PRO A 179 -27.47 0.50 -1.97
CA PRO A 179 -27.59 1.88 -2.44
C PRO A 179 -26.88 2.90 -1.54
N ASP A 180 -26.75 2.59 -0.25
CA ASP A 180 -26.16 3.41 0.80
C ASP A 180 -25.73 2.52 1.98
N GLY A 181 -25.02 3.10 2.97
CA GLY A 181 -24.56 2.38 4.16
C GLY A 181 -23.20 2.88 4.65
N GLY A 182 -22.42 1.98 5.27
CA GLY A 182 -21.10 2.28 5.78
C GLY A 182 -20.04 1.22 5.47
N ILE A 183 -18.81 1.71 5.25
CA ILE A 183 -17.61 0.93 4.94
C ILE A 183 -16.45 1.51 5.76
N ALA A 184 -15.71 0.66 6.47
CA ALA A 184 -14.61 1.08 7.33
C ALA A 184 -13.31 1.30 6.54
N ARG A 185 -12.92 0.37 5.65
CA ARG A 185 -11.71 0.49 4.82
C ARG A 185 -11.95 0.01 3.39
N PHE A 186 -11.18 0.58 2.48
CA PHE A 186 -11.03 0.11 1.11
C PHE A 186 -9.53 0.00 0.79
N ARG A 187 -9.10 -1.18 0.33
CA ARG A 187 -7.74 -1.41 -0.19
C ARG A 187 -7.81 -1.78 -1.65
N LEU A 188 -6.89 -1.23 -2.44
CA LEU A 188 -6.71 -1.57 -3.84
C LEU A 188 -5.31 -2.15 -4.02
N PHE A 189 -5.21 -3.47 -4.02
CA PHE A 189 -3.95 -4.18 -4.11
C PHE A 189 -3.46 -4.26 -5.54
N GLY A 190 -2.23 -3.86 -5.78
CA GLY A 190 -1.66 -3.85 -7.11
C GLY A 190 -0.20 -3.45 -7.18
N HIS A 191 0.26 -3.23 -8.40
CA HIS A 191 1.65 -2.86 -8.70
C HIS A 191 1.70 -1.44 -9.22
N ALA A 192 2.58 -0.62 -8.65
CA ALA A 192 2.86 0.69 -9.20
C ALA A 192 3.48 0.53 -10.59
N VAL A 193 3.01 1.32 -11.55
CA VAL A 193 3.66 1.45 -12.86
C VAL A 193 4.37 2.81 -12.87
N PRO A 194 5.67 2.85 -12.54
CA PRO A 194 6.40 4.09 -12.42
C PRO A 194 6.59 4.75 -13.78
N VAL A 195 6.56 6.09 -13.79
CA VAL A 195 6.97 6.89 -14.94
C VAL A 195 8.37 7.40 -14.65
N PHE A 196 9.36 6.84 -15.34
CA PHE A 196 10.74 7.26 -15.20
C PHE A 196 11.08 8.38 -16.18
N PRO A 197 11.98 9.31 -15.80
CA PRO A 197 12.52 10.29 -16.74
C PRO A 197 13.33 9.60 -17.84
N ASP A 198 13.38 10.25 -19.01
CA ASP A 198 14.19 9.80 -20.16
C ASP A 198 15.69 9.84 -19.86
N ASP A 199 16.12 10.71 -18.94
CA ASP A 199 17.51 10.78 -18.48
C ASP A 199 17.89 9.52 -17.69
N THR A 200 18.75 8.68 -18.28
CA THR A 200 19.24 7.43 -17.68
C THR A 200 20.20 7.68 -16.53
N GLU A 201 20.78 8.89 -16.44
CA GLU A 201 21.69 9.28 -15.36
C GLU A 201 20.95 9.87 -14.16
N ALA A 202 19.63 10.06 -14.27
CA ALA A 202 18.80 10.55 -13.18
C ALA A 202 18.89 9.61 -11.96
N ILE A 203 19.17 10.19 -10.80
CA ILE A 203 19.21 9.47 -9.53
C ILE A 203 17.81 9.50 -8.92
N LEU A 204 17.25 8.32 -8.69
CA LEU A 204 15.91 8.11 -8.15
C LEU A 204 15.98 7.24 -6.90
N ASP A 205 15.04 7.40 -5.96
CA ASP A 205 14.84 6.42 -4.89
C ASP A 205 14.11 5.19 -5.46
N LEU A 206 14.85 4.16 -5.87
CA LEU A 206 14.28 2.97 -6.49
C LEU A 206 13.75 1.94 -5.50
N ALA A 207 13.95 2.15 -4.20
CA ALA A 207 13.22 1.40 -3.18
C ALA A 207 11.81 1.97 -2.95
N ALA A 208 11.56 3.25 -3.29
CA ALA A 208 10.26 3.87 -3.05
C ALA A 208 9.12 3.10 -3.72
N ALA A 209 8.02 2.91 -2.99
CA ALA A 209 6.80 2.27 -3.51
C ALA A 209 6.24 3.03 -4.73
N GLN A 210 6.36 4.36 -4.74
CA GLN A 210 5.94 5.20 -5.87
C GLN A 210 6.75 4.96 -7.14
N ASN A 211 7.98 4.46 -7.00
CA ASN A 211 8.87 4.11 -8.11
C ASN A 211 8.85 2.61 -8.43
N GLY A 212 7.90 1.84 -7.89
CA GLY A 212 7.76 0.41 -8.16
C GLY A 212 8.48 -0.52 -7.16
N GLY A 213 9.09 0.02 -6.10
CA GLY A 213 9.71 -0.79 -5.07
C GLY A 213 8.68 -1.59 -4.26
N VAL A 214 9.05 -2.80 -3.84
CA VAL A 214 8.17 -3.70 -3.04
C VAL A 214 8.99 -4.36 -1.94
N ALA A 215 8.53 -4.26 -0.70
CA ALA A 215 9.12 -5.01 0.41
C ALA A 215 8.54 -6.43 0.42
N ILE A 216 9.36 -7.42 0.05
CA ILE A 216 8.89 -8.77 -0.30
C ILE A 216 8.81 -9.71 0.92
N SER A 217 9.75 -9.58 1.85
CA SER A 217 9.86 -10.47 3.02
C SER A 217 10.67 -9.84 4.14
N CYS A 218 10.50 -10.36 5.36
CA CYS A 218 11.23 -9.92 6.55
C CYS A 218 11.27 -11.05 7.59
N SER A 219 12.20 -10.95 8.55
CA SER A 219 12.33 -11.93 9.64
C SER A 219 11.21 -11.86 10.68
N ASP A 220 10.79 -10.65 11.05
CA ASP A 220 9.81 -10.36 12.10
C ASP A 220 9.08 -9.05 11.81
N GLN A 221 7.84 -8.92 12.30
CA GLN A 221 7.08 -7.65 12.30
C GLN A 221 6.24 -7.57 13.57
N HIS A 222 6.85 -7.11 14.66
CA HIS A 222 6.15 -6.94 15.93
C HIS A 222 5.22 -5.73 15.92
N PHE A 223 5.71 -4.59 15.43
CA PHE A 223 4.92 -3.37 15.22
C PHE A 223 5.21 -2.75 13.85
N GLY A 224 4.16 -2.17 13.24
CA GLY A 224 4.22 -1.70 11.87
C GLY A 224 4.48 -2.84 10.86
N THR A 225 4.75 -2.49 9.61
CA THR A 225 5.06 -3.48 8.56
C THR A 225 6.29 -3.05 7.77
N LYS A 226 6.98 -4.02 7.16
CA LYS A 226 8.11 -3.84 6.26
C LYS A 226 7.81 -2.87 5.12
N ASP A 227 6.55 -2.83 4.66
CA ASP A 227 6.09 -1.98 3.57
C ASP A 227 6.21 -0.49 3.91
N ASN A 228 6.18 -0.16 5.20
CA ASN A 228 6.37 1.22 5.66
C ASN A 228 7.77 1.76 5.34
N LEU A 229 8.79 0.90 5.19
CA LEU A 229 10.16 1.32 4.91
C LEU A 229 10.28 2.10 3.59
N ILE A 230 9.37 1.84 2.65
CA ILE A 230 9.43 2.36 1.28
C ILE A 230 8.37 3.45 1.00
N LEU A 231 7.62 3.87 2.02
CA LEU A 231 6.59 4.90 1.90
C LEU A 231 7.20 6.32 1.82
N PRO A 232 6.49 7.32 1.29
CA PRO A 232 6.92 8.72 1.28
C PRO A 232 7.18 9.31 2.68
N GLY A 233 7.93 10.42 2.71
CA GLY A 233 8.21 11.20 3.92
C GLY A 233 8.95 10.44 5.03
N ARG A 234 8.83 10.94 6.26
CA ARG A 234 9.45 10.37 7.48
C ARG A 234 8.43 9.85 8.51
N GLY A 235 7.16 9.76 8.11
CA GLY A 235 6.05 9.37 8.96
C GLY A 235 5.77 10.33 10.12
N LYS A 236 4.81 9.98 10.98
CA LYS A 236 4.29 10.82 12.07
C LYS A 236 4.68 10.32 13.47
N ASP A 237 4.84 9.02 13.66
CA ASP A 237 5.14 8.36 14.94
C ASP A 237 5.81 6.99 14.70
N MET A 238 5.96 6.10 15.68
CA MET A 238 6.60 4.78 15.46
C MET A 238 5.70 3.81 14.68
N GLY A 239 4.38 4.00 14.68
CA GLY A 239 3.41 3.06 14.12
C GLY A 239 3.43 2.96 12.60
N ASP A 240 4.06 3.93 11.92
CA ASP A 240 4.27 3.95 10.47
C ASP A 240 5.72 3.67 10.05
N GLY A 241 6.47 2.94 10.89
CA GLY A 241 7.75 2.31 10.55
C GLY A 241 7.67 0.78 10.52
N TRP A 242 8.83 0.12 10.51
CA TRP A 242 8.97 -1.33 10.73
C TRP A 242 9.73 -1.55 12.03
N GLU A 243 9.16 -2.32 12.96
CA GLU A 243 9.76 -2.63 14.27
C GLU A 243 9.66 -4.11 14.58
N THR A 244 10.77 -4.68 15.07
CA THR A 244 10.87 -6.08 15.47
C THR A 244 10.85 -6.30 16.98
N ALA A 245 10.53 -7.52 17.38
CA ALA A 245 10.51 -7.92 18.78
C ALA A 245 11.93 -7.88 19.39
N ARG A 246 12.02 -7.42 20.63
CA ARG A 246 13.29 -7.38 21.36
C ARG A 246 13.89 -8.79 21.50
N SER A 247 15.10 -8.97 21.02
CA SER A 247 15.83 -10.23 21.12
C SER A 247 16.76 -10.30 22.34
N ARG A 248 17.03 -11.54 22.76
CA ARG A 248 18.02 -11.89 23.79
C ARG A 248 19.05 -12.89 23.27
N THR A 249 18.87 -13.38 22.05
CA THR A 249 19.73 -14.40 21.45
C THR A 249 21.04 -13.74 20.99
N LYS A 250 22.17 -14.33 21.39
CA LYS A 250 23.49 -13.80 21.01
C LYS A 250 23.65 -13.89 19.49
N GLY A 251 23.97 -12.77 18.86
CA GLY A 251 24.17 -12.70 17.41
C GLY A 251 22.89 -12.63 16.59
N HIS A 252 21.73 -12.42 17.24
CA HIS A 252 20.46 -12.16 16.54
C HIS A 252 20.57 -10.95 15.62
N VAL A 253 19.89 -11.04 14.49
CA VAL A 253 19.65 -9.96 13.54
C VAL A 253 18.22 -10.08 13.03
N ASP A 254 17.63 -8.95 12.70
CA ASP A 254 16.40 -8.91 11.91
C ASP A 254 16.69 -8.33 10.53
N TRP A 255 15.87 -8.70 9.55
CA TRP A 255 16.10 -8.28 8.17
C TRP A 255 14.80 -8.04 7.41
N THR A 256 14.90 -7.23 6.36
CA THR A 256 13.85 -7.05 5.34
C THR A 256 14.49 -7.06 3.97
N ILE A 257 13.86 -7.73 3.00
CA ILE A 257 14.27 -7.70 1.59
C ILE A 257 13.29 -6.83 0.79
N ILE A 258 13.85 -5.96 -0.04
CA ILE A 258 13.12 -5.01 -0.89
C ILE A 258 13.56 -5.24 -2.34
N ARG A 259 12.59 -5.52 -3.21
CA ARG A 259 12.76 -5.47 -4.66
C ARG A 259 12.72 -4.02 -5.10
N LEU A 260 13.71 -3.61 -5.88
CA LEU A 260 13.78 -2.27 -6.44
C LEU A 260 12.81 -2.16 -7.63
N GLY A 261 12.29 -0.96 -7.86
CA GLY A 261 11.34 -0.72 -8.96
C GLY A 261 11.94 -0.85 -10.36
N ALA A 262 13.26 -0.89 -10.46
CA ALA A 262 13.99 -1.25 -11.67
C ALA A 262 15.39 -1.80 -11.30
N PRO A 263 16.00 -2.64 -12.14
CA PRO A 263 17.43 -2.94 -12.07
C PRO A 263 18.25 -1.64 -12.06
N SER A 264 19.28 -1.55 -11.21
CA SER A 264 19.92 -0.26 -10.95
C SER A 264 21.35 -0.29 -10.43
N TYR A 265 22.07 0.79 -10.71
CA TYR A 265 23.39 1.10 -10.18
C TYR A 265 23.26 1.99 -8.94
N ILE A 266 23.40 1.37 -7.77
CA ILE A 266 23.16 2.05 -6.49
C ILE A 266 24.27 3.06 -6.20
N GLN A 267 23.88 4.30 -5.91
CA GLN A 267 24.81 5.40 -5.59
C GLN A 267 24.88 5.64 -4.09
N ASN A 268 23.73 5.78 -3.43
CA ASN A 268 23.63 6.13 -2.01
C ASN A 268 22.42 5.47 -1.34
N PHE A 269 22.49 5.36 -0.02
CA PHE A 269 21.38 4.95 0.83
C PHE A 269 21.06 6.02 1.87
N ILE A 270 19.83 6.01 2.37
CA ILE A 270 19.48 6.61 3.65
C ILE A 270 18.75 5.58 4.48
N VAL A 271 19.25 5.31 5.68
CA VAL A 271 18.53 4.57 6.72
C VAL A 271 17.98 5.57 7.73
N ASP A 272 16.67 5.71 7.81
CA ASP A 272 16.03 6.67 8.70
C ASP A 272 15.43 5.97 9.92
N THR A 273 15.83 6.39 11.13
CA THR A 273 15.29 5.89 12.40
C THR A 273 14.30 6.88 13.04
N ALA A 274 13.70 7.78 12.25
CA ALA A 274 12.72 8.75 12.73
C ALA A 274 11.72 8.14 13.71
N HIS A 275 11.48 8.83 14.83
CA HIS A 275 10.60 8.45 15.95
C HIS A 275 11.02 7.24 16.78
N PHE A 276 11.97 6.42 16.33
CA PHE A 276 12.56 5.34 17.13
C PHE A 276 13.66 5.88 18.05
N ARG A 277 13.26 6.35 19.24
CA ARG A 277 14.17 7.07 20.16
C ARG A 277 14.84 6.18 21.20
N GLY A 278 14.16 5.11 21.62
CA GLY A 278 14.67 4.15 22.61
C GLY A 278 14.86 2.73 22.08
N ASN A 279 14.38 2.48 20.86
CA ASN A 279 14.28 1.18 20.21
C ASN A 279 14.78 1.22 18.76
N TYR A 280 15.63 2.19 18.39
CA TYR A 280 16.39 2.12 17.13
C TYR A 280 17.42 0.98 17.21
N PRO A 281 17.82 0.38 16.08
CA PRO A 281 18.84 -0.66 16.09
C PRO A 281 20.20 -0.10 16.50
N GLN A 282 21.07 -0.93 17.09
CA GLN A 282 22.43 -0.48 17.40
C GLN A 282 23.25 -0.24 16.13
N GLN A 283 23.04 -1.12 15.15
CA GLN A 283 23.75 -1.10 13.88
C GLN A 283 22.86 -1.61 12.75
N VAL A 284 23.12 -1.11 11.54
CA VAL A 284 22.50 -1.56 10.30
C VAL A 284 23.58 -2.04 9.34
N LYS A 285 23.28 -3.08 8.57
CA LYS A 285 24.04 -3.51 7.40
C LYS A 285 23.12 -3.52 6.18
N LEU A 286 23.68 -3.26 5.01
CA LEU A 286 22.96 -3.34 3.74
C LEU A 286 23.69 -4.28 2.80
N GLN A 287 22.92 -5.20 2.22
CA GLN A 287 23.37 -6.07 1.13
C GLN A 287 22.51 -5.83 -0.11
N ALA A 288 23.05 -6.11 -1.29
CA ALA A 288 22.30 -6.05 -2.54
C ALA A 288 22.63 -7.28 -3.41
N ILE A 289 21.67 -7.67 -4.24
CA ILE A 289 21.80 -8.82 -5.16
C ILE A 289 21.20 -8.48 -6.53
N GLU A 290 21.86 -8.98 -7.57
CA GLU A 290 21.32 -9.02 -8.92
C GLU A 290 20.67 -10.39 -9.09
N TRP A 291 19.36 -10.44 -8.87
CA TRP A 291 18.56 -11.64 -9.05
C TRP A 291 18.03 -11.68 -10.48
N LYS A 292 18.41 -12.71 -11.25
CA LYS A 292 18.08 -12.87 -12.68
C LYS A 292 17.15 -14.04 -12.98
N ASP A 293 16.90 -14.89 -11.98
CA ASP A 293 16.12 -16.10 -12.18
C ASP A 293 14.66 -15.84 -11.82
N GLU A 294 13.86 -15.49 -12.84
CA GLU A 294 12.41 -15.27 -12.68
C GLU A 294 11.67 -16.58 -12.39
N ASP A 295 12.23 -17.74 -12.75
CA ASP A 295 11.62 -19.06 -12.51
C ASP A 295 11.79 -19.50 -11.04
N GLU A 296 12.84 -19.03 -10.35
CA GLU A 296 13.06 -19.25 -8.90
C GLU A 296 12.28 -18.30 -7.99
N GLY A 297 11.58 -17.30 -8.56
CA GLY A 297 10.80 -16.33 -7.80
C GLY A 297 11.67 -15.27 -7.11
N GLU A 298 11.32 -14.88 -5.88
CA GLU A 298 11.99 -13.82 -5.12
C GLU A 298 13.15 -14.39 -4.27
N PRO A 299 14.29 -13.68 -4.12
CA PRO A 299 15.44 -14.19 -3.38
C PRO A 299 15.17 -14.33 -1.88
N GLY A 300 15.58 -15.47 -1.31
CA GLY A 300 15.61 -15.69 0.14
C GLY A 300 16.74 -14.93 0.85
N GLU A 301 16.67 -14.89 2.18
CA GLU A 301 17.67 -14.25 3.04
C GLU A 301 19.06 -14.88 2.95
N ASP A 302 19.12 -16.18 2.71
CA ASP A 302 20.36 -16.96 2.61
C ASP A 302 20.75 -17.26 1.15
N ALA A 303 20.10 -16.62 0.17
CA ALA A 303 20.42 -16.80 -1.24
C ALA A 303 21.89 -16.47 -1.54
N GLU A 304 22.52 -17.26 -2.41
CA GLU A 304 23.90 -16.97 -2.84
C GLU A 304 23.95 -15.68 -3.68
N GLY A 305 24.96 -14.83 -3.46
CA GLY A 305 25.19 -13.62 -4.26
C GLY A 305 24.86 -12.29 -3.58
N TRP A 306 24.29 -12.31 -2.37
CA TRP A 306 24.18 -11.10 -1.54
C TRP A 306 25.55 -10.45 -1.33
N THR A 307 25.71 -9.23 -1.82
CA THR A 307 26.95 -8.46 -1.76
C THR A 307 26.81 -7.35 -0.71
N GLU A 308 27.75 -7.22 0.22
CA GLU A 308 27.77 -6.06 1.13
C GLU A 308 28.05 -4.78 0.34
N VAL A 309 27.15 -3.80 0.46
CA VAL A 309 27.20 -2.55 -0.31
C VAL A 309 27.51 -1.33 0.54
N VAL A 310 27.59 -1.48 1.86
CA VAL A 310 27.99 -0.42 2.80
C VAL A 310 28.83 -1.00 3.93
N GLN A 311 29.69 -0.18 4.54
CA GLN A 311 30.26 -0.52 5.84
C GLN A 311 29.15 -0.51 6.91
N PRO A 312 29.20 -1.37 7.94
CA PRO A 312 28.20 -1.40 8.99
C PRO A 312 27.97 -0.03 9.64
N ILE A 313 26.71 0.42 9.67
CA ILE A 313 26.31 1.77 10.07
C ILE A 313 25.88 1.75 11.53
N LYS A 314 26.62 2.42 12.41
CA LYS A 314 26.14 2.66 13.78
C LYS A 314 24.98 3.66 13.74
N CYS A 315 23.83 3.27 14.27
CA CYS A 315 22.64 4.12 14.23
C CYS A 315 22.51 4.96 15.50
N GLY A 316 21.83 6.10 15.36
CA GLY A 316 21.34 6.94 16.44
C GLY A 316 19.81 7.03 16.42
N PRO A 317 19.22 7.60 17.48
CA PRO A 317 17.77 7.78 17.58
C PRO A 317 17.27 8.91 16.67
N ASP A 318 16.13 8.72 16.04
CA ASP A 318 15.37 9.79 15.36
C ASP A 318 16.16 10.54 14.27
N HIS A 319 16.96 9.81 13.48
CA HIS A 319 17.99 10.40 12.63
C HIS A 319 18.08 9.70 11.25
N GLU A 320 18.41 10.46 10.21
CA GLU A 320 18.74 9.93 8.88
C GLU A 320 20.22 9.58 8.78
N HIS A 321 20.56 8.38 8.34
CA HIS A 321 21.93 7.91 8.20
C HIS A 321 22.28 7.80 6.71
N PRO A 322 22.68 8.89 6.04
CA PRO A 322 23.12 8.84 4.66
C PRO A 322 24.46 8.12 4.55
N VAL A 323 24.60 7.26 3.55
CA VAL A 323 25.84 6.51 3.28
C VAL A 323 26.00 6.27 1.79
N GLU A 324 27.22 6.34 1.29
CA GLU A 324 27.51 5.99 -0.10
C GLU A 324 27.62 4.47 -0.29
N SER A 325 27.18 3.99 -1.45
CA SER A 325 27.43 2.60 -1.84
C SER A 325 28.92 2.36 -2.10
N LEU A 326 29.45 1.25 -1.59
CA LEU A 326 30.78 0.74 -1.89
C LEU A 326 30.86 0.14 -3.30
N VAL A 327 29.73 -0.23 -3.89
CA VAL A 327 29.62 -0.85 -5.22
C VAL A 327 28.68 -0.01 -6.07
N LYS A 328 29.23 0.71 -7.06
CA LYS A 328 28.48 1.67 -7.90
C LYS A 328 28.38 1.26 -9.36
N ASP A 329 29.13 0.24 -9.76
CA ASP A 329 29.36 -0.24 -11.12
C ASP A 329 28.74 -1.61 -11.42
N LYS A 330 28.06 -2.20 -10.44
CA LYS A 330 27.28 -3.44 -10.58
C LYS A 330 25.78 -3.15 -10.51
N PRO A 331 24.97 -3.69 -11.44
CA PRO A 331 23.51 -3.59 -11.35
C PRO A 331 22.98 -4.49 -10.23
N PHE A 332 21.98 -4.03 -9.51
CA PHE A 332 21.26 -4.77 -8.48
C PHE A 332 19.75 -4.66 -8.70
N THR A 333 19.01 -5.70 -8.31
CA THR A 333 17.55 -5.76 -8.39
C THR A 333 16.89 -5.75 -7.02
N HIS A 334 17.62 -6.18 -5.98
CA HIS A 334 17.12 -6.23 -4.60
C HIS A 334 18.13 -5.69 -3.60
N VAL A 335 17.61 -5.20 -2.48
CA VAL A 335 18.38 -4.76 -1.31
C VAL A 335 17.84 -5.48 -0.08
N LYS A 336 18.75 -5.93 0.80
CA LYS A 336 18.45 -6.51 2.10
C LYS A 336 18.94 -5.56 3.19
N LEU A 337 18.00 -5.02 3.94
CA LEU A 337 18.24 -4.29 5.17
C LEU A 337 18.41 -5.29 6.31
N ILE A 338 19.49 -5.17 7.07
CA ILE A 338 19.74 -6.00 8.25
C ILE A 338 19.94 -5.07 9.44
N ILE A 339 19.16 -5.25 10.49
CA ILE A 339 19.24 -4.50 11.74
C ILE A 339 19.83 -5.40 12.83
N VAL A 340 20.63 -4.80 13.72
CA VAL A 340 21.38 -5.52 14.76
C VAL A 340 21.18 -4.85 16.13
N PRO A 341 20.87 -5.62 17.20
CA PRO A 341 20.34 -6.98 17.12
C PRO A 341 18.90 -7.01 16.58
N ASP A 342 18.10 -6.00 16.94
CA ASP A 342 16.67 -5.83 16.67
C ASP A 342 16.36 -4.32 16.75
N GLY A 343 15.10 -3.93 16.53
CA GLY A 343 14.63 -2.57 16.75
C GLY A 343 13.75 -2.05 15.62
N GLY A 344 13.66 -0.72 15.52
CA GLY A 344 12.78 -0.04 14.57
C GLY A 344 13.52 0.85 13.57
N VAL A 345 13.10 0.78 12.32
CA VAL A 345 13.55 1.63 11.21
C VAL A 345 12.34 2.24 10.53
N LYS A 346 12.41 3.54 10.26
CA LYS A 346 11.32 4.28 9.64
C LYS A 346 11.33 4.10 8.13
N ARG A 347 12.45 4.39 7.47
CA ARG A 347 12.59 4.31 6.01
C ARG A 347 13.93 3.72 5.60
N LEU A 348 13.93 3.08 4.44
CA LEU A 348 15.11 2.85 3.63
C LEU A 348 14.94 3.55 2.29
N ARG A 349 15.90 4.41 1.93
CA ARG A 349 16.00 5.04 0.62
C ARG A 349 17.17 4.43 -0.14
N VAL A 350 16.98 4.12 -1.42
CA VAL A 350 18.01 3.56 -2.30
C VAL A 350 18.13 4.44 -3.53
N PHE A 351 19.02 5.41 -3.47
CA PHE A 351 19.27 6.36 -4.55
C PHE A 351 20.17 5.73 -5.60
N ALA A 352 19.62 5.52 -6.79
CA ALA A 352 20.28 4.75 -7.84
C ALA A 352 19.94 5.30 -9.23
N LYS A 353 20.81 4.99 -10.20
CA LYS A 353 20.56 5.16 -11.63
C LYS A 353 19.97 3.88 -12.18
N ARG A 354 19.04 3.95 -13.12
CA ARG A 354 18.48 2.75 -13.74
C ARG A 354 19.54 2.05 -14.60
N ALA A 355 19.57 0.72 -14.55
CA ALA A 355 20.35 -0.10 -15.46
C ALA A 355 19.47 -0.44 -16.66
N VAL A 356 19.56 0.38 -17.70
CA VAL A 356 18.77 0.32 -18.94
C VAL A 356 19.60 -0.07 -20.15
#